data_AF-A0A3C0QA23-F1
#
_entry.id   AF-A0A3C0QA23-F1
#
_cell.length_a   1.000
_cell.length_b   1.000
_cell.length_c   1.000
_cell.angle_alpha   90.00
_cell.angle_beta   90.00
_cell.angle_gamma   90.00
#
_symmetry.space_group_name_H-M   'P 1'
#
loop_
_entity.id
_entity.type
_entity.pdbx_description
1 polymer ?
#
loop_
_entity_poly.entity_id
_entity_poly.type
_entity_poly.pdbx_seq_one_letter_code
_entity_poly.pdbx_strand_id
1 'polypeptide(L)'
;MASKGENTRKRILDTAQAMILDHGYAGVSVDQLISSMGLTKGAFFHHFKSKQALARTLIQRYSDDGVQLFRDNLARAKKLSDDPLQQFLIFIGLYEELFEGLAEPYPGCLLASYVMEMQQFDEEMRSIINVEFELSRTELTKLIKEI
;
A
#
# COMPACT_ATOMS: atom_id res chain seq x y z
N MET A 1 -13.57 -0.79 -19.94
CA MET A 1 -14.48 -1.07 -18.81
C MET A 1 -14.03 -2.36 -18.15
N ALA A 2 -13.80 -2.35 -16.83
CA ALA A 2 -13.37 -3.56 -16.11
C ALA A 2 -14.47 -4.62 -16.08
N SER A 3 -14.11 -5.90 -16.14
CA SER A 3 -15.07 -7.00 -16.09
C SER A 3 -15.76 -7.09 -14.72
N LYS A 4 -16.92 -7.76 -14.66
CA LYS A 4 -17.62 -8.01 -13.38
C LYS A 4 -16.73 -8.75 -12.37
N GLY A 5 -15.86 -9.64 -12.85
CA GLY A 5 -14.89 -10.36 -12.03
C GLY A 5 -13.79 -9.44 -11.49
N GLU A 6 -13.26 -8.54 -12.31
CA GLU A 6 -12.25 -7.54 -11.89
C GLU A 6 -12.82 -6.57 -10.85
N ASN A 7 -14.04 -6.09 -11.05
CA ASN A 7 -14.72 -5.22 -10.08
C ASN A 7 -14.92 -5.93 -8.73
N THR A 8 -15.27 -7.23 -8.75
CA THR A 8 -15.41 -8.02 -7.53
C THR A 8 -14.06 -8.21 -6.84
N ARG A 9 -13.00 -8.55 -7.60
CA ARG A 9 -11.64 -8.68 -7.07
C ARG A 9 -11.17 -7.40 -6.39
N LYS A 10 -11.38 -6.24 -7.04
CA LYS A 10 -11.04 -4.93 -6.48
C LYS A 10 -11.78 -4.68 -5.17
N ARG A 11 -13.10 -4.90 -5.13
CA ARG A 11 -13.90 -4.75 -3.90
C ARG A 11 -13.41 -5.64 -2.77
N ILE A 12 -12.95 -6.87 -3.07
CA ILE A 12 -12.39 -7.76 -2.05
C ILE A 12 -11.12 -7.15 -1.45
N LEU A 13 -10.21 -6.64 -2.29
CA LEU A 13 -8.97 -6.00 -1.84
C LEU A 13 -9.24 -4.73 -1.03
N ASP A 14 -10.16 -3.87 -1.48
CA ASP A 14 -10.49 -2.62 -0.80
C ASP A 14 -11.12 -2.88 0.58
N THR A 15 -12.02 -3.87 0.66
CA THR A 15 -12.64 -4.27 1.94
C THR A 15 -11.62 -4.92 2.87
N ALA A 16 -10.75 -5.79 2.35
CA ALA A 16 -9.69 -6.41 3.13
C ALA A 16 -8.70 -5.38 3.67
N GLN A 17 -8.32 -4.38 2.86
CA GLN A 17 -7.46 -3.28 3.30
C GLN A 17 -8.07 -2.52 4.47
N ALA A 18 -9.33 -2.11 4.35
CA ALA A 18 -10.03 -1.39 5.42
C ALA A 18 -10.08 -2.22 6.71
N MET A 19 -10.45 -3.50 6.61
CA MET A 19 -10.52 -4.39 7.78
C MET A 19 -9.15 -4.64 8.42
N ILE A 20 -8.09 -4.76 7.62
CA ILE A 20 -6.73 -4.96 8.14
C ILE A 20 -6.21 -3.69 8.82
N LEU A 21 -6.53 -2.51 8.29
CA LEU A 21 -6.15 -1.24 8.92
C LEU A 21 -6.86 -1.05 10.27
N ASP A 22 -8.09 -1.55 10.42
CA ASP A 22 -8.87 -1.44 11.66
C ASP A 22 -8.55 -2.54 12.70
N HIS A 23 -8.22 -3.76 12.25
CA HIS A 23 -8.12 -4.93 13.14
C HIS A 23 -6.77 -5.65 13.10
N GLY A 24 -5.83 -5.21 12.26
CA GLY A 24 -4.62 -5.96 11.93
C GLY A 24 -4.90 -7.18 11.05
N TYR A 25 -3.85 -7.72 10.44
CA TYR A 25 -3.94 -8.93 9.63
C TYR A 25 -4.43 -10.12 10.44
N ALA A 26 -3.92 -10.35 11.66
CA ALA A 26 -4.37 -11.44 12.54
C ALA A 26 -5.86 -11.35 12.87
N GLY A 27 -6.38 -10.15 13.09
CA GLY A 27 -7.76 -9.91 13.51
C GLY A 27 -8.81 -10.17 12.42
N VAL A 28 -8.40 -10.26 11.15
CA VAL A 28 -9.32 -10.45 10.02
C VAL A 28 -9.42 -11.91 9.61
N SER A 29 -10.62 -12.48 9.58
CA SER A 29 -10.88 -13.80 8.98
C SER A 29 -11.50 -13.71 7.58
N VAL A 30 -11.27 -14.74 6.76
CA VAL A 30 -11.89 -14.84 5.42
C VAL A 30 -13.42 -14.90 5.52
N ASP A 31 -13.96 -15.57 6.53
CA ASP A 31 -15.41 -15.69 6.71
C ASP A 31 -16.04 -14.34 7.11
N GLN A 32 -15.38 -13.53 7.95
CA GLN A 32 -15.84 -12.16 8.24
C GLN A 32 -15.82 -11.28 6.98
N LEU A 33 -14.76 -11.35 6.18
CA LEU A 33 -14.65 -10.60 4.92
C LEU A 33 -15.73 -11.01 3.91
N ILE A 34 -16.01 -12.31 3.78
CA ILE A 34 -17.07 -12.82 2.90
C ILE A 34 -18.44 -12.31 3.37
N SER A 35 -18.70 -12.39 4.67
CA SER A 35 -19.95 -11.93 5.29
C SER A 35 -20.18 -10.44 5.10
N SER A 36 -19.16 -9.60 5.35
CA SER A 36 -19.27 -8.14 5.21
C SER A 36 -19.56 -7.70 3.78
N MET A 37 -19.16 -8.49 2.78
CA MET A 37 -19.38 -8.22 1.38
C MET A 37 -20.65 -8.87 0.79
N GLY A 38 -21.33 -9.73 1.55
CA GLY A 38 -22.45 -10.53 1.04
C GLY A 38 -22.05 -11.50 -0.08
N LEU A 39 -20.79 -11.97 -0.09
CA LEU A 39 -20.30 -12.93 -1.08
C LEU A 39 -20.58 -14.37 -0.63
N THR A 40 -20.55 -15.31 -1.56
CA THR A 40 -20.47 -16.73 -1.23
C THR A 40 -19.00 -17.15 -1.06
N LYS A 41 -18.74 -18.23 -0.30
CA LYS A 41 -17.39 -18.82 -0.22
C LYS A 41 -16.82 -19.14 -1.61
N GLY A 42 -17.62 -19.74 -2.49
CA GLY A 42 -17.21 -20.05 -3.86
C GLY A 42 -16.80 -18.81 -4.66
N ALA A 43 -17.53 -17.70 -4.53
CA ALA A 43 -17.19 -16.44 -5.20
C ALA A 43 -15.85 -15.86 -4.71
N PHE A 44 -15.58 -15.91 -3.40
CA PHE A 44 -14.28 -15.50 -2.86
C PHE A 44 -13.14 -16.40 -3.36
N PHE A 45 -13.28 -17.72 -3.25
CA PHE A 45 -12.23 -18.69 -3.63
C PHE A 45 -11.99 -18.78 -5.14
N HIS A 46 -12.90 -18.25 -5.95
CA HIS A 46 -12.67 -17.99 -7.37
C HIS A 46 -11.56 -16.94 -7.57
N HIS A 47 -11.50 -15.90 -6.74
CA HIS A 47 -10.52 -14.81 -6.84
C HIS A 47 -9.26 -15.04 -5.98
N PHE A 48 -9.37 -15.60 -4.79
CA PHE A 48 -8.26 -15.78 -3.86
C PHE A 48 -8.28 -17.16 -3.23
N LYS A 49 -7.20 -17.91 -3.37
CA LYS A 49 -7.12 -19.29 -2.87
C LYS A 49 -6.99 -19.39 -1.35
N SER A 50 -6.53 -18.32 -0.69
CA SER A 50 -6.32 -18.27 0.76
C SER A 50 -6.27 -16.83 1.26
N LYS A 51 -6.32 -16.66 2.59
CA LYS A 51 -6.05 -15.38 3.27
C LYS A 51 -4.65 -14.84 2.93
N GLN A 52 -3.65 -15.72 2.87
CA GLN A 52 -2.29 -15.34 2.48
C GLN A 52 -2.20 -14.86 1.03
N ALA A 53 -2.87 -15.53 0.09
CA ALA A 53 -2.88 -15.10 -1.32
C ALA A 53 -3.55 -13.73 -1.49
N LEU A 54 -4.61 -13.47 -0.72
CA LEU A 54 -5.24 -12.14 -0.63
C LEU A 54 -4.25 -11.11 -0.07
N ALA A 55 -3.63 -11.39 1.08
CA ALA A 55 -2.71 -10.48 1.73
C ALA A 55 -1.47 -10.16 0.89
N ARG A 56 -0.93 -11.14 0.16
CA ARG A 56 0.17 -10.94 -0.79
C ARG A 56 -0.24 -9.99 -1.90
N THR A 57 -1.38 -10.26 -2.53
CA THR A 57 -1.89 -9.39 -3.61
C THR A 57 -2.13 -7.98 -3.10
N LEU A 58 -2.67 -7.85 -1.90
CA LEU A 58 -2.99 -6.58 -1.29
C LEU A 58 -1.72 -5.76 -1.00
N ILE A 59 -0.71 -6.34 -0.37
CA ILE A 59 0.52 -5.62 -0.06
C ILE A 59 1.33 -5.29 -1.32
N GLN A 60 1.31 -6.18 -2.33
CA GLN A 60 1.92 -5.88 -3.63
C GLN A 60 1.26 -4.65 -4.27
N ARG A 61 -0.08 -4.64 -4.35
CA ARG A 61 -0.83 -3.48 -4.87
C ARG A 61 -0.45 -2.20 -4.11
N TYR A 62 -0.50 -2.26 -2.78
CA TYR A 62 -0.21 -1.11 -1.93
C TYR A 62 1.22 -0.59 -2.15
N SER A 63 2.19 -1.50 -2.26
CA SER A 63 3.58 -1.15 -2.48
C SER A 63 3.82 -0.59 -3.89
N ASP A 64 3.20 -1.16 -4.91
CA ASP A 64 3.28 -0.65 -6.29
C ASP A 64 2.71 0.78 -6.37
N ASP A 65 1.56 1.02 -5.73
CA ASP A 65 0.94 2.36 -5.66
C ASP A 65 1.84 3.35 -4.92
N GLY A 66 2.43 2.95 -3.78
CA GLY A 66 3.35 3.79 -3.00
C GLY A 66 4.65 4.12 -3.74
N VAL A 67 5.25 3.12 -4.41
CA VAL A 67 6.44 3.28 -5.25
C VAL A 67 6.16 4.23 -6.42
N GLN A 68 5.00 4.10 -7.06
CA GLN A 68 4.62 4.97 -8.16
C GLN A 68 4.45 6.42 -7.69
N LEU A 69 3.73 6.63 -6.58
CA LEU A 69 3.55 7.94 -5.97
C LEU A 69 4.90 8.59 -5.59
N PHE A 70 5.79 7.83 -4.96
CA PHE A 70 7.12 8.30 -4.60
C PHE A 70 7.90 8.78 -5.84
N ARG A 71 7.90 7.99 -6.92
CA ARG A 71 8.60 8.32 -8.17
C ARG A 71 8.02 9.56 -8.83
N ASP A 72 6.70 9.67 -8.87
CA ASP A 72 6.01 10.82 -9.47
C ASP A 72 6.30 12.11 -8.69
N ASN A 73 6.31 12.04 -7.36
CA ASN A 73 6.67 13.18 -6.51
C ASN A 73 8.13 13.60 -6.69
N LEU A 74 9.07 12.65 -6.76
CA LEU A 74 10.48 12.95 -7.02
C LEU A 74 10.68 13.57 -8.40
N ALA A 75 9.98 13.06 -9.43
CA ALA A 75 10.02 13.62 -10.77
C ALA A 75 9.41 15.05 -10.83
N ARG A 76 8.30 15.28 -10.12
CA ARG A 76 7.67 16.61 -10.00
C ARG A 76 8.62 17.60 -9.31
N ALA A 77 9.27 17.21 -8.22
CA ALA A 77 10.26 18.05 -7.53
C ALA A 77 11.42 18.45 -8.45
N LYS A 78 12.01 17.50 -9.18
CA LYS A 78 13.09 17.74 -10.16
C LYS A 78 12.68 18.65 -11.31
N LYS A 79 11.40 18.63 -11.72
CA LYS A 79 10.89 19.51 -12.77
C LYS A 79 10.73 20.96 -12.29
N LEU A 80 10.53 21.17 -10.99
CA LEU A 80 10.20 22.47 -10.42
C LEU A 80 11.43 23.26 -9.94
N SER A 81 12.58 22.59 -9.72
CA SER A 81 13.82 23.24 -9.30
C SER A 81 15.04 22.43 -9.72
N ASP A 82 16.12 23.11 -10.09
CA ASP A 82 17.44 22.52 -10.30
C ASP A 82 18.28 22.47 -9.00
N ASP A 83 17.89 23.21 -7.96
CA ASP A 83 18.55 23.21 -6.64
C ASP A 83 18.13 21.98 -5.82
N PRO A 84 19.07 21.11 -5.39
CA PRO A 84 18.77 19.88 -4.65
C PRO A 84 18.04 20.08 -3.32
N LEU A 85 18.35 21.16 -2.58
CA LEU A 85 17.66 21.47 -1.33
C LEU A 85 16.20 21.85 -1.60
N GLN A 86 15.95 22.67 -2.62
CA GLN A 86 14.60 23.01 -3.04
C GLN A 86 13.83 21.80 -3.55
N GLN A 87 14.46 20.90 -4.32
CA GLN A 87 13.83 19.63 -4.72
C GLN A 87 13.40 18.80 -3.51
N PHE A 88 14.27 18.70 -2.49
CA PHE A 88 13.93 17.98 -1.26
C PHE A 88 12.76 18.62 -0.52
N LEU A 89 12.75 19.95 -0.36
CA LEU A 89 11.65 20.66 0.31
C LEU A 89 10.33 20.53 -0.46
N ILE A 90 10.36 20.62 -1.80
CA ILE A 90 9.19 20.39 -2.65
C ILE A 90 8.69 18.96 -2.47
N PHE A 91 9.57 17.96 -2.52
CA PHE A 91 9.20 16.57 -2.32
C PHE A 91 8.48 16.36 -0.97
N ILE A 92 8.98 16.95 0.12
CA ILE A 92 8.30 16.91 1.43
C ILE A 92 6.94 17.62 1.39
N GLY A 93 6.84 18.78 0.74
CA GLY A 93 5.57 19.49 0.57
C GLY A 93 4.53 18.69 -0.21
N LEU A 94 4.94 17.91 -1.22
CA LEU A 94 4.04 17.03 -1.96
C LEU A 94 3.49 15.87 -1.12
N TYR A 95 4.26 15.40 -0.14
CA TYR A 95 3.75 14.45 0.85
C TYR A 95 2.77 15.11 1.82
N GLU A 96 2.96 16.39 2.14
CA GLU A 96 2.01 17.15 2.97
C GLU A 96 0.65 17.34 2.26
N GLU A 97 0.64 17.67 0.96
CA GLU A 97 -0.56 17.71 0.12
C GLU A 97 -1.35 16.37 0.16
N LEU A 98 -0.64 15.23 0.24
CA LEU A 98 -1.27 13.91 0.36
C LEU A 98 -2.01 13.77 1.70
N PHE A 99 -1.44 14.28 2.79
CA PHE A 99 -2.04 14.19 4.13
C PHE A 99 -3.26 15.08 4.27
N GLU A 100 -3.35 16.22 3.57
CA GLU A 100 -4.55 17.07 3.54
C GLU A 100 -5.79 16.31 3.03
N GLY A 101 -5.58 15.34 2.13
CA GLY A 101 -6.66 14.51 1.59
C GLY A 101 -7.18 13.44 2.55
N LEU A 102 -6.55 13.23 3.71
CA LEU A 102 -6.96 12.23 4.68
C LEU A 102 -7.93 12.81 5.71
N ALA A 103 -9.03 12.09 5.96
CA ALA A 103 -10.02 12.47 6.98
C ALA A 103 -9.79 11.71 8.29
N GLU A 104 -10.12 12.35 9.42
CA GLU A 104 -10.11 11.68 10.73
C GLU A 104 -11.28 10.66 10.86
N PRO A 105 -11.04 9.50 11.52
CA PRO A 105 -9.75 9.01 11.99
C PRO A 105 -8.85 8.61 10.80
N TYR A 106 -7.58 9.03 10.85
CA TYR A 106 -6.65 8.77 9.76
C TYR A 106 -6.52 7.27 9.49
N PRO A 107 -6.53 6.82 8.22
CA PRO A 107 -6.68 5.41 7.86
C PRO A 107 -5.47 4.53 8.22
N GLY A 108 -4.39 5.10 8.79
CA GLY A 108 -3.17 4.38 9.11
C GLY A 108 -2.33 4.02 7.87
N CYS A 109 -1.30 3.20 8.06
CA CYS A 109 -0.40 2.76 7.00
C CYS A 109 -0.41 1.23 6.91
N LEU A 110 -0.72 0.70 5.72
CA LEU A 110 -0.82 -0.75 5.53
C LEU A 110 0.54 -1.44 5.68
N LEU A 111 1.61 -0.84 5.17
CA LEU A 111 2.98 -1.34 5.36
C LEU A 111 3.31 -1.43 6.85
N ALA A 112 2.97 -0.40 7.64
CA ALA A 112 3.22 -0.41 9.07
C ALA A 112 2.45 -1.54 9.76
N SER A 113 1.17 -1.74 9.42
CA SER A 113 0.37 -2.87 9.93
C SER A 113 1.03 -4.21 9.59
N TYR A 114 1.54 -4.38 8.37
CA TYR A 114 2.21 -5.60 7.96
C TYR A 114 3.58 -5.81 8.66
N VAL A 115 4.38 -4.76 8.83
CA VAL A 115 5.66 -4.83 9.55
C VAL A 115 5.44 -5.30 11.00
N MET A 116 4.41 -4.79 11.67
CA MET A 116 4.06 -5.18 13.05
C MET A 116 3.64 -6.65 13.18
N GLU A 117 3.28 -7.30 12.07
CA GLU A 117 2.82 -8.69 12.03
C GLU A 117 3.71 -9.59 11.15
N MET A 118 4.94 -9.17 10.87
CA MET A 118 5.87 -9.84 9.94
C MET A 118 6.11 -11.33 10.24
N GLN A 119 5.97 -11.75 11.49
CA GLN A 119 6.08 -13.15 11.93
C GLN A 119 5.06 -14.07 11.26
N GLN A 120 3.93 -13.54 10.80
CA GLN A 120 2.87 -14.31 10.13
C GLN A 120 3.08 -14.48 8.62
N PHE A 121 4.07 -13.78 8.06
CA PHE A 121 4.30 -13.71 6.63
C PHE A 121 5.51 -14.55 6.22
N ASP A 122 5.45 -15.12 5.03
CA ASP A 122 6.58 -15.83 4.43
C ASP A 122 7.62 -14.86 3.85
N GLU A 123 8.74 -15.42 3.42
CA GLU A 123 9.87 -14.65 2.90
C GLU A 123 9.49 -13.80 1.68
N GLU A 124 8.63 -14.33 0.81
CA GLU A 124 8.12 -13.61 -0.37
C GLU A 124 7.34 -12.37 0.04
N MET A 125 6.40 -12.48 0.98
CA MET A 125 5.61 -11.31 1.39
C MET A 125 6.46 -10.30 2.18
N ARG A 126 7.46 -10.77 2.95
CA ARG A 126 8.43 -9.89 3.62
C ARG A 126 9.32 -9.15 2.62
N SER A 127 9.70 -9.76 1.50
CA SER A 127 10.54 -9.10 0.49
C SER A 127 9.82 -7.95 -0.20
N ILE A 128 8.51 -8.06 -0.45
CA ILE A 128 7.68 -6.98 -1.01
C ILE A 128 7.77 -5.72 -0.14
N ILE A 129 7.62 -5.88 1.18
CA ILE A 129 7.72 -4.78 2.14
C ILE A 129 9.08 -4.08 2.05
N ASN A 130 10.16 -4.85 1.88
CA ASN A 130 11.52 -4.32 1.83
C ASN A 130 11.82 -3.52 0.56
N VAL A 131 11.20 -3.85 -0.58
CA VAL A 131 11.45 -3.18 -1.86
C VAL A 131 11.17 -1.67 -1.76
N GLU A 132 10.06 -1.30 -1.13
CA GLU A 132 9.66 0.11 -0.99
C GLU A 132 10.59 0.90 -0.08
N PHE A 133 11.01 0.29 1.04
CA PHE A 133 11.98 0.90 1.95
C PHE A 133 13.33 1.11 1.28
N GLU A 134 13.84 0.11 0.54
CA GLU A 134 15.12 0.22 -0.14
C GLU A 134 15.10 1.26 -1.27
N LEU A 135 14.02 1.34 -2.04
CA LEU A 135 13.86 2.35 -3.08
C LEU A 135 13.87 3.76 -2.47
N SER A 136 13.00 4.00 -1.50
CA SER A 136 12.84 5.31 -0.87
C SER A 136 14.15 5.75 -0.22
N ARG A 137 14.80 4.85 0.54
CA ARG A 137 16.09 5.10 1.17
C ARG A 137 17.17 5.45 0.15
N THR A 138 17.25 4.69 -0.96
CA THR A 138 18.27 4.89 -1.99
C THR A 138 18.11 6.23 -2.69
N GLU A 139 16.91 6.57 -3.14
CA GLU A 139 16.65 7.80 -3.89
C GLU A 139 16.77 9.04 -3.01
N LEU A 140 16.26 9.02 -1.78
CA LEU A 140 16.43 10.13 -0.84
C LEU A 140 17.91 10.31 -0.45
N THR A 141 18.65 9.22 -0.26
CA THR A 141 20.09 9.29 0.05
C THR A 141 20.87 9.96 -1.08
N LYS A 142 20.52 9.71 -2.35
CA LYS A 142 21.16 10.38 -3.48
C LYS A 142 20.89 11.88 -3.45
N LEU A 143 19.62 12.27 -3.32
CA LEU A 143 19.22 13.68 -3.28
C LEU A 143 19.88 14.44 -2.12
N ILE A 144 19.87 13.86 -0.91
CA ILE A 144 20.45 14.50 0.28
C ILE A 144 21.97 14.70 0.13
N LYS A 145 22.68 13.81 -0.58
CA LYS A 145 24.12 13.95 -0.83
C LYS A 145 24.48 15.05 -1.83
N GLU A 146 23.50 15.55 -2.58
CA GLU A 146 23.67 16.63 -3.55
C GLU A 146 23.39 18.02 -2.95
N ILE A 147 22.83 18.08 -1.74
CA ILE A 147 22.64 19.31 -0.94
C ILE A 147 23.98 19.76 -0.34
#